data_AF-A0A2E0FE05-F1
#
_entry.id   AF-A0A2E0FE05-F1
#
_cell.length_a   1.000
_cell.length_b   1.000
_cell.length_c   1.000
_cell.angle_alpha   90.00
_cell.angle_beta   90.00
_cell.angle_gamma   90.00
#
_symmetry.space_group_name_H-M   'P 1'
#
loop_
_entity.id
_entity.type
_entity.pdbx_description
1 polymer ?
#
loop_
_entity_poly.entity_id
_entity_poly.type
_entity_poly.pdbx_seq_one_letter_code
_entity_poly.pdbx_strand_id
1 'polypeptide(L)'
;MEDMMAKLSSLLEQKETLTKYKDLLEMEREVTLKRQFARFMESIGIDNYKIIDEYFPRFRSTVSVVEDEDMSVKDRMVSIVESDFLFDLMRLKTASRERELRRITKELSAFIHTAAIDAEDDDSKFLKNLLTNSLRTIADEIDPKENRGVGQPMTEAWIEAMKEGMDTYLTSL
;
A
#
# COMPACT_ATOMS: atom_id res chain seq x y z
N MET A 1 37.60 37.55 8.09
CA MET A 1 36.24 37.62 8.67
C MET A 1 35.20 37.81 7.57
N GLU A 2 35.43 38.75 6.64
CA GLU A 2 34.59 39.02 5.46
C GLU A 2 34.42 37.82 4.51
N ASP A 3 35.50 37.12 4.17
CA ASP A 3 35.49 35.92 3.30
C ASP A 3 34.68 34.74 3.91
N MET A 4 34.71 34.59 5.23
CA MET A 4 33.95 33.57 5.95
C MET A 4 32.44 33.89 5.96
N MET A 5 32.07 35.18 6.01
CA MET A 5 30.68 35.63 5.94
C MET A 5 30.10 35.47 4.52
N ALA A 6 30.92 35.71 3.49
CA ALA A 6 30.54 35.46 2.10
C ALA A 6 30.30 33.96 1.83
N LYS A 7 31.21 33.10 2.33
CA LYS A 7 31.06 31.65 2.24
C LYS A 7 29.83 31.13 3.01
N LEU A 8 29.57 31.67 4.20
CA LEU A 8 28.38 31.34 4.98
C LEU A 8 27.08 31.73 4.25
N SER A 9 27.04 32.91 3.64
CA SER A 9 25.87 33.38 2.88
C SER A 9 25.60 32.48 1.68
N SER A 10 26.65 32.11 0.93
CA SER A 10 26.53 31.18 -0.20
C SER A 10 26.04 29.79 0.25
N LEU A 11 26.51 29.27 1.38
CA LEU A 11 26.04 28.00 1.94
C LEU A 11 24.56 28.06 2.38
N LEU A 12 24.12 29.20 2.90
CA LEU A 12 22.72 29.40 3.28
C LEU A 12 21.80 29.46 2.04
N GLU A 13 22.21 30.13 0.98
CA GLU A 13 21.49 30.16 -0.30
C GLU A 13 21.40 28.77 -0.95
N GLN A 14 22.50 28.01 -0.90
CA GLN A 14 22.52 26.62 -1.37
C GLN A 14 21.58 25.74 -0.55
N LYS A 15 21.58 25.88 0.78
CA LYS A 15 20.66 25.17 1.66
C LYS A 15 19.20 25.50 1.32
N GLU A 16 18.86 26.77 1.15
CA GLU A 16 17.50 27.20 0.81
C GLU A 16 17.06 26.62 -0.54
N THR A 17 17.95 26.61 -1.52
CA THR A 17 17.70 26.02 -2.84
C THR A 17 17.48 24.51 -2.75
N LEU A 18 18.29 23.79 -1.98
CA LEU A 18 18.13 22.36 -1.73
C LEU A 18 16.81 22.03 -1.03
N THR A 19 16.40 22.85 -0.06
CA THR A 19 15.09 22.70 0.59
C THR A 19 13.96 22.84 -0.41
N LYS A 20 13.99 23.88 -1.27
CA LYS A 20 12.96 24.05 -2.32
C LYS A 20 12.90 22.86 -3.29
N TYR A 21 14.05 22.31 -3.67
CA TYR A 21 14.08 21.11 -4.52
C TYR A 21 13.51 19.89 -3.80
N LYS A 22 13.82 19.71 -2.52
CA LYS A 22 13.24 18.65 -1.71
C LYS A 22 11.71 18.75 -1.68
N ASP A 23 11.17 19.94 -1.43
CA ASP A 23 9.72 20.18 -1.39
C ASP A 23 9.07 19.86 -2.74
N LEU A 24 9.69 20.27 -3.85
CA LEU A 24 9.20 19.97 -5.20
C LEU A 24 9.20 18.47 -5.50
N LEU A 25 10.25 17.76 -5.09
CA LEU A 25 10.34 16.30 -5.25
C LEU A 25 9.26 15.58 -4.44
N GLU A 26 9.01 16.02 -3.20
CA GLU A 26 7.91 15.48 -2.38
C GLU A 26 6.55 15.70 -3.04
N MET A 27 6.30 16.89 -3.60
CA MET A 27 5.06 17.16 -4.34
C MET A 27 4.92 16.28 -5.59
N GLU A 28 5.98 16.11 -6.38
CA GLU A 28 5.96 15.29 -7.58
C GLU A 28 5.76 13.80 -7.26
N ARG A 29 6.36 13.34 -6.16
CA ARG A 29 6.16 11.99 -5.60
C ARG A 29 4.70 11.75 -5.26
N GLU A 30 4.07 12.64 -4.49
CA GLU A 30 2.65 12.52 -4.12
C GLU A 30 1.73 12.51 -5.36
N VAL A 31 1.98 13.38 -6.34
CA VAL A 31 1.22 13.39 -7.61
C VAL A 31 1.40 12.07 -8.37
N THR A 32 2.61 11.53 -8.40
CA THR A 32 2.91 10.26 -9.08
C THR A 32 2.21 9.10 -8.40
N LEU A 33 2.28 9.02 -7.07
CA LEU A 33 1.63 7.99 -6.28
C LEU A 33 0.11 8.04 -6.48
N LYS A 34 -0.49 9.23 -6.48
CA LYS A 34 -1.92 9.41 -6.76
C LYS A 34 -2.31 8.92 -8.16
N ARG A 35 -1.49 9.20 -9.18
CA ARG A 35 -1.71 8.69 -10.54
C ARG A 35 -1.61 7.17 -10.63
N GLN A 36 -0.63 6.57 -9.96
CA GLN A 36 -0.47 5.11 -9.90
C GLN A 36 -1.67 4.47 -9.21
N PHE A 37 -2.12 5.04 -8.08
CA PHE A 37 -3.33 4.60 -7.39
C PHE A 37 -4.56 4.67 -8.28
N ALA A 38 -4.76 5.77 -9.01
CA ALA A 38 -5.87 5.90 -9.94
C ALA A 38 -5.85 4.83 -11.05
N ARG A 39 -4.67 4.53 -11.62
CA ARG A 39 -4.51 3.46 -12.62
C ARG A 39 -4.82 2.08 -12.06
N PHE A 40 -4.43 1.83 -10.82
CA PHE A 40 -4.78 0.60 -10.12
C PHE A 40 -6.30 0.48 -9.91
N MET A 41 -6.95 1.54 -9.43
CA MET A 41 -8.41 1.57 -9.26
C MET A 41 -9.12 1.30 -10.60
N GLU A 42 -8.61 1.87 -11.69
CA GLU A 42 -9.12 1.61 -13.04
C GLU A 42 -8.92 0.14 -13.47
N SER A 43 -7.78 -0.50 -13.17
CA SER A 43 -7.51 -1.90 -13.53
C SER A 43 -8.45 -2.89 -12.83
N ILE A 44 -8.84 -2.59 -11.59
CA ILE A 44 -9.85 -3.36 -10.85
C ILE A 44 -11.28 -2.96 -11.25
N GLY A 45 -11.45 -2.01 -12.17
CA GLY A 45 -12.71 -1.59 -12.76
C GLY A 45 -13.51 -0.61 -11.89
N ILE A 46 -12.80 0.29 -11.21
CA ILE A 46 -13.33 1.43 -10.45
C ILE A 46 -12.79 2.71 -11.09
N ASP A 47 -13.61 3.35 -11.92
CA ASP A 47 -13.27 4.55 -12.71
C ASP A 47 -13.85 5.85 -12.11
N ASN A 48 -14.66 5.73 -11.05
CA ASN A 48 -15.28 6.87 -10.40
C ASN A 48 -14.24 7.70 -9.64
N TYR A 49 -13.88 8.85 -10.20
CA TYR A 49 -12.92 9.79 -9.64
C TYR A 49 -13.21 10.19 -8.18
N LYS A 50 -14.49 10.29 -7.76
CA LYS A 50 -14.83 10.60 -6.36
C LYS A 50 -14.42 9.49 -5.41
N ILE A 51 -14.64 8.22 -5.79
CA ILE A 51 -14.26 7.06 -4.99
C ILE A 51 -12.74 6.96 -4.92
N ILE A 52 -12.05 7.22 -6.04
CA ILE A 52 -10.58 7.22 -6.08
C ILE A 52 -10.01 8.30 -5.13
N ASP A 53 -10.55 9.52 -5.19
CA ASP A 53 -10.11 10.61 -4.31
C ASP A 53 -10.43 10.35 -2.82
N GLU A 54 -11.52 9.65 -2.52
CA GLU A 54 -11.89 9.26 -1.15
C GLU A 54 -10.99 8.15 -0.59
N TYR A 55 -10.61 7.17 -1.41
CA TYR A 55 -9.80 6.03 -0.98
C TYR A 55 -8.29 6.31 -0.99
N PHE A 56 -7.83 7.29 -1.77
CA PHE A 56 -6.40 7.60 -1.84
C PHE A 56 -5.76 7.96 -0.49
N PRO A 57 -6.35 8.82 0.37
CA PRO A 57 -5.81 9.08 1.71
C PRO A 57 -5.71 7.84 2.59
N ARG A 58 -6.68 6.91 2.47
CA ARG A 58 -6.67 5.64 3.21
C ARG A 58 -5.51 4.75 2.76
N PHE A 59 -5.33 4.61 1.45
CA PHE A 59 -4.18 3.93 0.88
C PHE A 59 -2.87 4.55 1.37
N ARG A 60 -2.75 5.89 1.30
CA ARG A 60 -1.54 6.61 1.72
C ARG A 60 -1.21 6.36 3.18
N SER A 61 -2.21 6.33 4.05
CA SER A 61 -2.05 6.02 5.47
C SER A 61 -1.61 4.57 5.72
N THR A 62 -2.14 3.60 4.98
CA THR A 62 -1.68 2.20 5.10
C THR A 62 -0.23 2.06 4.65
N VAL A 63 0.14 2.76 3.58
CA VAL A 63 1.48 2.76 3.00
C VAL A 63 2.50 3.46 3.90
N SER A 64 2.14 4.55 4.56
CA SER A 64 3.07 5.26 5.46
C SER A 64 3.49 4.43 6.67
N VAL A 65 2.71 3.41 7.07
CA VAL A 65 3.10 2.46 8.13
C VAL A 65 4.35 1.66 7.74
N VAL A 66 4.61 1.45 6.45
CA VAL A 66 5.84 0.77 5.99
C VAL A 66 7.08 1.56 6.39
N GLU A 67 6.99 2.89 6.32
CA GLU A 67 8.08 3.84 6.58
C GLU A 67 8.17 4.25 8.07
N ASP A 68 7.34 3.68 8.96
CA ASP A 68 7.27 4.07 10.37
C ASP A 68 8.42 3.46 11.20
N GLU A 69 9.53 4.20 11.28
CA GLU A 69 10.74 3.80 12.00
C GLU A 69 10.53 3.44 13.48
N ASP A 70 9.47 3.95 14.12
CA ASP A 70 9.18 3.69 15.54
C ASP A 70 8.54 2.31 15.77
N MET A 71 8.06 1.66 14.71
CA MET A 71 7.44 0.33 14.76
C MET A 71 8.43 -0.76 14.34
N SER A 72 8.34 -1.94 14.98
CA SER A 72 9.07 -3.11 14.50
C SER A 72 8.51 -3.60 13.16
N VAL A 73 9.33 -4.27 12.35
CA VAL A 73 8.90 -4.92 11.09
C VAL A 73 7.64 -5.77 11.29
N LYS A 74 7.57 -6.52 12.40
CA LYS A 74 6.40 -7.34 12.73
C LYS A 74 5.16 -6.49 12.96
N ASP A 75 5.27 -5.43 13.75
CA ASP A 75 4.13 -4.56 14.08
C ASP A 75 3.64 -3.77 12.86
N ARG A 76 4.56 -3.34 11.97
CA ARG A 76 4.21 -2.71 10.69
C ARG A 76 3.40 -3.67 9.81
N MET A 77 3.83 -4.93 9.71
CA MET A 77 3.09 -5.95 8.95
C MET A 77 1.68 -6.18 9.50
N VAL A 78 1.57 -6.33 10.82
CA VAL A 78 0.28 -6.53 11.49
C VAL A 78 -0.63 -5.34 11.22
N SER A 79 -0.15 -4.11 11.41
CA SER A 79 -0.93 -2.89 11.16
C SER A 79 -1.43 -2.77 9.71
N ILE A 80 -0.60 -3.14 8.72
CA ILE A 80 -0.99 -3.11 7.31
C ILE A 80 -2.04 -4.18 6.99
N VAL A 81 -1.87 -5.40 7.51
CA VAL A 81 -2.80 -6.53 7.32
C VAL A 81 -4.14 -6.28 8.02
N GLU A 82 -4.10 -5.72 9.23
CA GLU A 82 -5.28 -5.36 9.99
C GLU A 82 -5.97 -4.10 9.47
N SER A 83 -5.28 -3.31 8.62
CA SER A 83 -5.90 -2.14 8.01
C SER A 83 -7.11 -2.56 7.17
N ASP A 84 -8.27 -1.98 7.48
CA ASP A 84 -9.51 -2.25 6.75
C ASP A 84 -9.43 -1.82 5.28
N PHE A 85 -8.40 -1.06 4.89
CA PHE A 85 -8.21 -0.59 3.52
C PHE A 85 -8.25 -1.73 2.49
N LEU A 86 -7.46 -2.80 2.71
CA LEU A 86 -7.36 -3.92 1.75
C LEU A 86 -8.74 -4.59 1.56
N PHE A 87 -9.50 -4.74 2.64
CA PHE A 87 -10.79 -5.42 2.65
C PHE A 87 -11.91 -4.52 2.12
N ASP A 88 -11.91 -3.24 2.46
CA ASP A 88 -12.87 -2.26 1.95
C ASP A 88 -12.72 -2.04 0.45
N LEU A 89 -11.48 -2.10 -0.07
CA LEU A 89 -11.24 -2.09 -1.50
C LEU A 89 -11.96 -3.26 -2.19
N MET A 90 -11.88 -4.46 -1.62
CA MET A 90 -12.58 -5.64 -2.17
C MET A 90 -14.12 -5.49 -2.09
N ARG A 91 -14.63 -4.79 -1.08
CA ARG A 91 -16.07 -4.53 -0.92
C ARG A 91 -16.65 -3.53 -1.93
N LEU A 92 -15.83 -2.66 -2.52
CA LEU A 92 -16.28 -1.76 -3.59
C LEU A 92 -16.87 -2.53 -4.80
N LYS A 93 -16.38 -3.75 -5.03
CA LYS A 93 -16.87 -4.65 -6.07
C LYS A 93 -17.85 -5.67 -5.50
N THR A 94 -19.02 -5.18 -5.08
CA THR A 94 -20.14 -6.01 -4.61
C THR A 94 -20.52 -7.08 -5.65
N ALA A 95 -20.78 -8.31 -5.19
CA ALA A 95 -21.14 -9.47 -6.02
C ALA A 95 -20.05 -10.02 -6.98
N SER A 96 -18.77 -9.80 -6.66
CA SER A 96 -17.67 -10.39 -7.41
C SER A 96 -17.61 -11.92 -7.26
N ARG A 97 -17.28 -12.60 -8.36
CA ARG A 97 -16.97 -14.03 -8.34
C ARG A 97 -15.57 -14.22 -7.76
N GLU A 98 -15.30 -15.40 -7.21
CA GLU A 98 -13.98 -15.78 -6.68
C GLU A 98 -12.84 -15.45 -7.64
N ARG A 99 -12.96 -15.79 -8.94
CA ARG A 99 -11.94 -15.48 -9.95
C ARG A 99 -11.62 -13.98 -10.03
N GLU A 100 -12.63 -13.14 -9.87
CA GLU A 100 -12.46 -11.69 -9.93
C GLU A 100 -11.82 -11.15 -8.64
N LEU A 101 -12.25 -11.64 -7.48
CA LEU A 101 -11.62 -11.31 -6.20
C LEU A 101 -10.15 -11.72 -6.19
N ARG A 102 -9.84 -12.92 -6.70
CA ARG A 102 -8.47 -13.42 -6.89
C ARG A 102 -7.65 -12.51 -7.80
N ARG A 103 -8.22 -12.06 -8.92
CA ARG A 103 -7.57 -11.11 -9.83
C ARG A 103 -7.28 -9.79 -9.13
N ILE A 104 -8.25 -9.23 -8.41
CA ILE A 104 -8.10 -7.97 -7.66
C ILE A 104 -6.99 -8.08 -6.61
N THR A 105 -6.95 -9.18 -5.84
CA THR A 105 -5.89 -9.37 -4.83
C THR A 105 -4.50 -9.49 -5.47
N LYS A 106 -4.39 -10.14 -6.64
CA LYS A 106 -3.13 -10.19 -7.41
C LYS A 106 -2.72 -8.83 -7.97
N GLU A 107 -3.68 -8.05 -8.47
CA GLU A 107 -3.43 -6.69 -8.94
C GLU A 107 -3.01 -5.77 -7.80
N LEU A 108 -3.58 -5.94 -6.61
CA LEU A 108 -3.17 -5.22 -5.40
C LEU A 108 -1.76 -5.60 -4.96
N SER A 109 -1.39 -6.89 -5.00
CA SER A 109 -0.01 -7.34 -4.76
C SER A 109 0.97 -6.70 -5.75
N ALA A 110 0.65 -6.72 -7.05
CA ALA A 110 1.47 -6.09 -8.08
C ALA A 110 1.54 -4.56 -7.92
N PHE A 111 0.43 -3.94 -7.52
CA PHE A 111 0.37 -2.52 -7.22
C PHE A 111 1.26 -2.16 -6.03
N ILE A 112 1.18 -2.86 -4.89
CA ILE A 112 2.06 -2.63 -3.74
C ILE A 112 3.54 -2.82 -4.11
N HIS A 113 3.84 -3.78 -4.98
CA HIS A 113 5.20 -3.98 -5.48
C HIS A 113 5.70 -2.80 -6.35
N THR A 114 4.82 -2.16 -7.12
CA THR A 114 5.19 -1.13 -8.11
C THR A 114 5.00 0.30 -7.62
N ALA A 115 3.99 0.52 -6.78
CA ALA A 115 3.60 1.80 -6.20
C ALA A 115 4.33 2.12 -4.90
N ALA A 116 5.37 1.35 -4.58
CA ALA A 116 6.20 1.61 -3.42
C ALA A 116 6.85 2.99 -3.58
N ILE A 117 6.65 3.90 -2.63
CA ILE A 117 7.42 3.89 -1.38
C ILE A 117 8.87 3.75 -1.81
N ASP A 118 9.57 4.88 -1.93
CA ASP A 118 11.02 4.89 -1.97
C ASP A 118 11.48 4.37 -0.61
N ALA A 119 11.37 3.05 -0.41
CA ALA A 119 11.92 2.32 0.71
C ALA A 119 13.44 2.47 0.55
N GLU A 120 13.98 3.57 1.03
CA GLU A 120 15.39 3.88 0.96
C GLU A 120 16.16 2.85 1.81
N ASP A 121 15.57 2.45 2.95
CA ASP A 121 16.08 1.46 3.88
C ASP A 121 15.69 0.00 3.54
N ASP A 122 16.47 -0.94 4.08
CA ASP A 122 16.34 -2.36 3.78
C ASP A 122 15.14 -3.03 4.48
N ASP A 123 14.68 -2.49 5.61
CA ASP A 123 13.53 -3.02 6.34
C ASP A 123 12.23 -2.71 5.57
N SER A 124 12.09 -1.49 5.06
CA SER A 124 10.96 -1.10 4.20
C SER A 124 10.92 -1.91 2.90
N LYS A 125 12.08 -2.24 2.31
CA LYS A 125 12.15 -3.14 1.13
C LYS A 125 11.75 -4.57 1.49
N PHE A 126 12.22 -5.06 2.63
CA PHE A 126 11.86 -6.39 3.13
C PHE A 126 10.34 -6.49 3.35
N LEU A 127 9.75 -5.52 4.04
CA LEU A 127 8.31 -5.42 4.30
C LEU A 127 7.49 -5.42 3.02
N LYS A 128 7.87 -4.57 2.06
CA LYS A 128 7.24 -4.52 0.75
C LYS A 128 7.25 -5.88 0.05
N ASN A 129 8.41 -6.55 0.03
CA ASN A 129 8.55 -7.86 -0.60
C ASN A 129 7.72 -8.92 0.13
N LEU A 130 7.71 -8.87 1.46
CA LEU A 130 6.94 -9.76 2.31
C LEU A 130 5.44 -9.62 2.05
N LEU A 131 4.91 -8.39 2.05
CA LEU A 131 3.50 -8.09 1.73
C LEU A 131 3.12 -8.52 0.31
N THR A 132 3.98 -8.21 -0.66
CA THR A 132 3.76 -8.57 -2.06
C THR A 132 3.61 -10.08 -2.20
N ASN A 133 4.55 -10.84 -1.61
CA ASN A 133 4.58 -12.29 -1.70
C ASN A 133 3.43 -12.92 -0.90
N SER A 134 3.15 -12.45 0.31
CA SER A 134 2.07 -12.99 1.14
C SER A 134 0.72 -12.82 0.45
N LEU A 135 0.39 -11.62 -0.04
CA LEU A 135 -0.84 -11.35 -0.79
C LEU A 135 -0.97 -12.27 -2.01
N ARG A 136 0.11 -12.48 -2.76
CA ARG A 136 0.09 -13.32 -3.95
C ARG A 136 -0.12 -14.79 -3.61
N THR A 137 0.64 -15.30 -2.65
CA THR A 137 0.58 -16.69 -2.20
C THR A 137 -0.78 -17.01 -1.62
N ILE A 138 -1.28 -16.19 -0.70
CA ILE A 138 -2.60 -16.36 -0.09
C ILE A 138 -3.68 -16.31 -1.18
N ALA A 139 -3.60 -15.33 -2.09
CA ALA A 139 -4.54 -15.27 -3.21
C ALA A 139 -4.49 -16.49 -4.14
N ASP A 140 -3.44 -17.31 -4.14
CA ASP A 140 -3.36 -18.56 -4.91
C ASP A 140 -3.85 -19.76 -4.10
N GLU A 141 -3.63 -19.77 -2.79
CA GLU A 141 -3.88 -20.92 -1.92
C GLU A 141 -5.28 -20.94 -1.31
N ILE A 142 -5.91 -19.78 -1.09
CA ILE A 142 -7.23 -19.78 -0.43
C ILE A 142 -8.30 -20.42 -1.31
N ASP A 143 -9.10 -21.28 -0.67
CA ASP A 143 -10.38 -21.76 -1.19
C ASP A 143 -11.52 -21.25 -0.30
N PRO A 144 -12.12 -20.10 -0.62
CA PRO A 144 -13.18 -19.53 0.20
C PRO A 144 -14.44 -20.41 0.22
N LYS A 145 -14.58 -21.40 -0.67
CA LYS A 145 -15.78 -22.26 -0.72
C LYS A 145 -15.79 -23.31 0.39
N GLU A 146 -14.64 -23.74 0.88
CA GLU A 146 -14.56 -24.73 1.98
C GLU A 146 -15.19 -24.19 3.27
N ASN A 147 -14.95 -22.90 3.55
CA ASN A 147 -15.41 -22.24 4.78
C ASN A 147 -16.62 -21.30 4.56
N ARG A 148 -17.21 -21.27 3.36
CA ARG A 148 -18.31 -20.37 3.05
C ARG A 148 -19.60 -20.75 3.79
N GLY A 149 -20.06 -19.86 4.66
CA GLY A 149 -21.35 -19.98 5.33
C GLY A 149 -22.54 -19.96 4.36
N VAL A 150 -23.63 -20.63 4.74
CA VAL A 150 -24.87 -20.65 3.94
C VAL A 150 -25.40 -19.22 3.77
N GLY A 151 -25.57 -18.78 2.52
CA GLY A 151 -26.05 -17.44 2.19
C GLY A 151 -24.99 -16.34 2.29
N GLN A 152 -23.76 -16.64 2.72
CA GLN A 152 -22.68 -15.66 2.79
C GLN A 152 -22.29 -15.17 1.39
N PRO A 153 -22.15 -13.86 1.15
CA PRO A 153 -21.61 -13.34 -0.11
C PRO A 153 -20.18 -13.85 -0.34
N MET A 154 -19.83 -14.13 -1.61
CA MET A 154 -18.48 -14.58 -1.96
C MET A 154 -17.41 -13.56 -1.56
N THR A 155 -17.73 -12.26 -1.62
CA THR A 155 -16.84 -11.19 -1.16
C THR A 155 -16.47 -11.31 0.32
N GLU A 156 -17.44 -11.58 1.20
CA GLU A 156 -17.15 -11.72 2.64
C GLU A 156 -16.41 -13.04 2.92
N ALA A 157 -16.78 -14.14 2.26
CA ALA A 157 -16.04 -15.40 2.39
C ALA A 157 -14.58 -15.27 1.93
N TRP A 158 -14.32 -14.50 0.87
CA TRP A 158 -12.96 -14.19 0.41
C TRP A 158 -12.21 -13.33 1.41
N ILE A 159 -12.84 -12.30 1.96
CA ILE A 159 -12.23 -11.42 2.97
C ILE A 159 -11.86 -12.20 4.22
N GLU A 160 -12.74 -13.08 4.71
CA GLU A 160 -12.47 -13.94 5.86
C GLU A 160 -11.29 -14.90 5.59
N ALA A 161 -11.30 -15.59 4.45
CA ALA A 161 -10.22 -16.49 4.06
C ALA A 161 -8.88 -15.75 3.89
N MET A 162 -8.90 -14.52 3.36
CA MET A 162 -7.70 -13.66 3.26
C MET A 162 -7.17 -13.26 4.64
N LYS A 163 -8.05 -12.88 5.58
CA LYS A 163 -7.66 -12.53 6.95
C LYS A 163 -7.00 -13.71 7.66
N GLU A 164 -7.62 -14.89 7.59
CA GLU A 164 -7.10 -16.12 8.17
C GLU A 164 -5.76 -16.54 7.52
N GLY A 165 -5.67 -16.45 6.19
CA GLY A 165 -4.43 -16.75 5.47
C GLY A 165 -3.28 -15.81 5.83
N MET A 166 -3.57 -14.51 6.00
CA MET A 166 -2.57 -13.53 6.43
C MET A 166 -2.12 -13.77 7.86
N ASP A 167 -3.05 -14.02 8.79
CA ASP A 167 -2.74 -14.32 10.19
C ASP A 167 -1.89 -15.60 10.33
N THR A 168 -2.25 -16.65 9.59
CA THR A 168 -1.48 -17.90 9.51
C THR A 168 -0.07 -17.66 8.98
N TYR A 169 0.04 -16.92 7.87
CA TYR A 169 1.32 -16.57 7.26
C TYR A 169 2.21 -15.81 8.26
N LEU A 170 1.66 -14.80 8.94
CA LEU A 170 2.39 -14.00 9.93
C LEU A 170 2.83 -14.81 11.16
N THR A 171 2.02 -15.78 11.58
CA THR A 171 2.34 -16.67 12.71
C THR A 171 3.41 -17.71 12.35
N SER A 172 3.57 -18.01 11.05
CA SER A 172 4.54 -18.98 10.55
C SER A 172 5.94 -18.42 10.29
N LEU A 173 6.10 -17.09 10.32
CA LEU A 173 7.38 -16.36 10.20
C LEU A 173 8.19 -16.41 11.50
#